data_AF-A0A753BCJ8-F1
#
_entry.id   AF-A0A753BCJ8-F1
#
_cell.length_a   1.000
_cell.length_b   1.000
_cell.length_c   1.000
_cell.angle_alpha   90.00
_cell.angle_beta   90.00
_cell.angle_gamma   90.00
#
_symmetry.space_group_name_H-M   'P 1'
#
loop_
_entity.id
_entity.type
_entity.pdbx_description
1 polymer ?
#
loop_
_entity_poly.entity_id
_entity_poly.type
_entity_poly.pdbx_seq_one_letter_code
_entity_poly.pdbx_strand_id
1 'polypeptide(L)'
;FIHAEGLWEDIKMGGATCRAESIQAVNLLPVVADNRLCQGGLLTPSYRNQLAFLDIYGDGMGNTNYNMAVTGTSGAGKTGLVQPILRSVLDSGGIAWVFDMGDGYKSFCENVGGTYLDGKSLKFNPFANISSINESGERIRDQLAVLASPNGTLDEVHHSLLLRGVQEAWEAHREKARIDHVVQKLTTIREDDKYQNSPGITNRLDEIIELLGKYCSWGIYGEYFNSDEPSLTDDARFIVLELGGLQDKPDLLVAVMFSLIIYIEDKMYRTPRSLKKCCTIDEGWKLLNFKNEKVGQFIETGYRTVRRHRGAFITISQNIKDFDADDASGAAKAAWGNSAFKVILKQDASEF
;
A
#
# COMPACT_ATOMS: atom_id res chain seq x y z
N PHE A 1 -16.40 -41.73 -26.74
CA PHE A 1 -16.23 -43.15 -27.13
C PHE A 1 -16.64 -44.00 -25.94
N ILE A 2 -17.72 -44.78 -26.07
CA ILE A 2 -18.06 -45.81 -25.08
C ILE A 2 -17.46 -47.11 -25.62
N HIS A 3 -16.55 -47.75 -24.87
CA HIS A 3 -16.00 -49.03 -25.26
C HIS A 3 -17.09 -50.12 -25.22
N ALA A 4 -17.07 -51.03 -26.19
CA ALA A 4 -17.98 -52.18 -26.23
C ALA A 4 -17.81 -53.05 -24.98
N GLU A 5 -18.92 -53.56 -24.43
CA GLU A 5 -18.91 -54.51 -23.31
C GLU A 5 -17.97 -55.70 -23.62
N GLY A 6 -17.13 -56.06 -22.64
CA GLY A 6 -16.20 -57.20 -22.74
C GLY A 6 -14.76 -56.86 -23.14
N LEU A 7 -14.50 -55.70 -23.76
CA LEU A 7 -13.15 -55.34 -24.22
C LEU A 7 -12.09 -55.43 -23.11
N TRP A 8 -12.43 -55.03 -21.89
CA TRP A 8 -11.49 -55.06 -20.76
C TRP A 8 -11.21 -56.48 -20.24
N GLU A 9 -12.19 -57.38 -20.32
CA GLU A 9 -12.04 -58.79 -19.96
C GLU A 9 -11.16 -59.50 -20.99
N ASP A 10 -11.38 -59.24 -22.28
CA ASP A 10 -10.60 -59.83 -23.38
C ASP A 10 -9.12 -59.41 -23.34
N ILE A 11 -8.83 -58.13 -23.04
CA ILE A 11 -7.45 -57.62 -22.91
C ILE A 11 -6.74 -58.27 -21.72
N LYS A 12 -7.46 -58.53 -20.61
CA LYS A 12 -6.91 -59.28 -19.46
C LYS A 12 -6.64 -60.73 -19.81
N MET A 13 -7.59 -61.41 -20.45
CA MET A 13 -7.46 -62.82 -20.86
C MET A 13 -6.31 -63.03 -21.85
N GLY A 14 -6.11 -62.08 -22.77
CA GLY A 14 -5.00 -62.10 -23.72
C GLY A 14 -3.62 -61.76 -23.13
N GLY A 15 -3.52 -61.48 -21.83
CA GLY A 15 -2.27 -61.09 -21.18
C GLY A 15 -1.74 -59.72 -21.62
N ALA A 16 -2.56 -58.92 -22.30
CA ALA A 16 -2.20 -57.59 -22.82
C ALA A 16 -2.35 -56.47 -21.77
N THR A 17 -2.68 -56.82 -20.51
CA THR A 17 -2.63 -55.90 -19.37
C THR A 17 -1.36 -56.11 -18.55
N CYS A 18 -0.57 -55.06 -18.36
CA CYS A 18 0.52 -55.03 -17.38
C CYS A 18 0.07 -54.28 -16.12
N ARG A 19 0.51 -54.75 -14.94
CA ARG A 19 0.40 -53.93 -13.71
C ARG A 19 1.45 -52.83 -13.78
N ALA A 20 1.05 -51.62 -13.44
CA ALA A 20 1.95 -50.48 -13.32
C ALA A 20 1.69 -49.79 -11.98
N GLU A 21 2.73 -49.25 -11.37
CA GLU A 21 2.57 -48.34 -10.24
C GLU A 21 1.96 -47.01 -10.72
N SER A 22 1.24 -46.31 -9.84
CA SER A 22 0.62 -45.02 -10.17
C SER A 22 1.61 -44.02 -10.78
N ILE A 23 2.88 -44.05 -10.34
CA ILE A 23 3.92 -43.18 -10.87
C ILE A 23 4.31 -43.50 -12.33
N GLN A 24 4.28 -44.77 -12.70
CA GLN A 24 4.56 -45.21 -14.08
C GLN A 24 3.39 -44.84 -15.00
N ALA A 25 2.16 -45.04 -14.53
CA ALA A 25 0.95 -44.68 -15.27
C ALA A 25 0.85 -43.17 -15.53
N VAL A 26 1.19 -42.33 -14.54
CA VAL A 26 1.18 -40.86 -14.70
C VAL A 26 2.20 -40.40 -15.74
N ASN A 27 3.40 -41.00 -15.78
CA ASN A 27 4.43 -40.64 -16.77
C ASN A 27 4.12 -41.11 -18.20
N LEU A 28 3.26 -42.12 -18.35
CA LEU A 28 2.83 -42.67 -19.64
C LEU A 28 1.50 -42.08 -20.13
N LEU A 29 0.83 -41.30 -19.28
CA LEU A 29 -0.42 -40.65 -19.64
C LEU A 29 -0.13 -39.60 -20.73
N PRO A 30 -0.82 -39.64 -21.89
CA PRO A 30 -0.60 -38.68 -22.98
C PRO A 30 -1.26 -37.32 -22.68
N VAL A 31 -1.25 -36.88 -21.42
CA VAL A 31 -1.80 -35.59 -20.99
C VAL A 31 -0.65 -34.61 -20.83
N VAL A 32 -0.59 -33.66 -21.76
CA VAL A 32 0.31 -32.51 -21.66
C VAL A 32 -0.50 -31.32 -21.18
N ALA A 33 -0.39 -31.03 -19.89
CA ALA A 33 -1.09 -29.93 -19.23
C ALA A 33 -0.08 -29.04 -18.50
N ASP A 34 -0.42 -27.77 -18.34
CA ASP A 34 0.35 -26.86 -17.50
C ASP A 34 0.14 -27.25 -16.02
N ASN A 35 1.23 -27.26 -15.27
CA ASN A 35 1.24 -27.59 -13.85
C ASN A 35 1.39 -26.33 -12.99
N ARG A 36 1.16 -26.45 -11.68
CA ARG A 36 1.27 -25.35 -10.69
C ARG A 36 0.37 -24.14 -11.00
N LEU A 37 -0.90 -24.41 -11.28
CA LEU A 37 -1.92 -23.38 -11.46
C LEU A 37 -2.59 -23.03 -10.11
N CYS A 38 -3.07 -21.81 -9.96
CA CYS A 38 -3.91 -21.46 -8.81
C CYS A 38 -5.24 -22.23 -8.87
N GLN A 39 -5.80 -22.57 -7.70
CA GLN A 39 -7.09 -23.25 -7.61
C GLN A 39 -8.29 -22.33 -7.85
N GLY A 40 -8.07 -21.02 -7.85
CA GLY A 40 -9.07 -19.99 -8.09
C GLY A 40 -8.40 -18.63 -8.30
N GLY A 41 -9.19 -17.61 -8.57
CA GLY A 41 -8.72 -16.26 -8.87
C GLY A 41 -9.24 -15.75 -10.21
N LEU A 42 -8.49 -14.82 -10.81
CA LEU A 42 -8.79 -14.30 -12.14
C LEU A 42 -8.60 -15.42 -13.18
N LEU A 43 -9.65 -15.71 -13.94
CA LEU A 43 -9.61 -16.68 -15.03
C LEU A 43 -8.68 -16.17 -16.14
N THR A 44 -7.64 -16.94 -16.47
CA THR A 44 -6.69 -16.62 -17.53
C THR A 44 -6.40 -17.85 -18.39
N PRO A 45 -6.12 -17.70 -19.69
CA PRO A 45 -5.60 -18.80 -20.49
C PRO A 45 -4.12 -19.01 -20.19
N SER A 46 -3.69 -20.26 -20.14
CA SER A 46 -2.27 -20.61 -20.18
C SER A 46 -1.71 -20.51 -21.61
N TYR A 47 -0.39 -20.69 -21.77
CA TYR A 47 0.25 -20.78 -23.09
C TYR A 47 -0.30 -21.91 -23.98
N ARG A 48 -0.95 -22.91 -23.38
CA ARG A 48 -1.59 -24.04 -24.09
C ARG A 48 -3.09 -23.85 -24.29
N ASN A 49 -3.62 -22.65 -24.02
CA ASN A 49 -5.06 -22.38 -23.93
C ASN A 49 -5.78 -23.26 -22.90
N GLN A 50 -5.05 -23.76 -21.89
CA GLN A 50 -5.68 -24.43 -20.75
C GLN A 50 -6.32 -23.38 -19.84
N LEU A 51 -7.48 -23.72 -19.28
CA LEU A 51 -8.11 -22.93 -18.25
C LEU A 51 -7.20 -22.86 -17.02
N ALA A 52 -6.79 -21.65 -16.67
CA ALA A 52 -5.94 -21.36 -15.52
C ALA A 52 -6.52 -20.22 -14.68
N PHE A 53 -6.01 -20.09 -13.46
CA PHE A 53 -6.37 -18.98 -12.59
C PHE A 53 -5.12 -18.25 -12.12
N LEU A 54 -5.25 -16.95 -11.92
CA LEU A 54 -4.29 -16.07 -11.29
C LEU A 54 -4.86 -15.55 -9.96
N ASP A 55 -4.30 -16.00 -8.84
CA ASP A 55 -4.50 -15.40 -7.52
C ASP A 55 -3.15 -15.08 -6.91
N ILE A 56 -2.89 -13.80 -6.63
CA ILE A 56 -1.64 -13.37 -6.00
C ILE A 56 -1.50 -13.87 -4.56
N TYR A 57 -2.61 -14.28 -3.94
CA TYR A 57 -2.66 -14.92 -2.62
C TYR A 57 -2.76 -16.46 -2.70
N GLY A 58 -2.72 -17.03 -3.91
CA GLY A 58 -2.87 -18.46 -4.13
C GLY A 58 -1.64 -19.25 -3.69
N ASP A 59 -1.89 -20.42 -3.09
CA ASP A 59 -0.86 -21.39 -2.74
C ASP A 59 -0.46 -22.26 -3.96
N GLY A 60 0.70 -22.91 -3.88
CA GLY A 60 1.12 -23.92 -4.89
C GLY A 60 2.06 -23.41 -6.00
N MET A 61 2.27 -22.10 -6.12
CA MET A 61 3.22 -21.53 -7.09
C MET A 61 4.63 -21.27 -6.50
N GLY A 62 4.83 -21.50 -5.20
CA GLY A 62 6.13 -21.30 -4.54
C GLY A 62 6.48 -19.82 -4.28
N ASN A 63 5.48 -18.94 -4.24
CA ASN A 63 5.67 -17.51 -4.05
C ASN A 63 6.16 -17.19 -2.63
N THR A 64 7.11 -16.26 -2.53
CA THR A 64 7.67 -15.82 -1.23
C THR A 64 6.88 -14.69 -0.57
N ASN A 65 6.05 -14.00 -1.35
CA ASN A 65 5.13 -12.94 -0.94
C ASN A 65 3.99 -12.79 -1.97
N TYR A 66 3.09 -11.84 -1.73
CA TYR A 66 1.91 -11.59 -2.57
C TYR A 66 2.03 -10.31 -3.41
N ASN A 67 3.18 -9.63 -3.37
CA ASN A 67 3.39 -8.37 -4.05
C ASN A 67 3.49 -8.57 -5.57
N MET A 68 3.02 -7.58 -6.32
CA MET A 68 3.02 -7.58 -7.77
C MET A 68 3.60 -6.27 -8.33
N ALA A 69 4.48 -6.39 -9.31
CA ALA A 69 4.88 -5.27 -10.16
C ALA A 69 4.25 -5.44 -11.55
N VAL A 70 3.63 -4.39 -12.07
CA VAL A 70 2.99 -4.36 -13.38
C VAL A 70 3.62 -3.25 -14.22
N THR A 71 4.03 -3.56 -15.44
CA THR A 71 4.55 -2.57 -16.38
C THR A 71 3.89 -2.69 -17.75
N GLY A 72 3.68 -1.58 -18.44
CA GLY A 72 3.04 -1.54 -19.76
C GLY A 72 2.71 -0.13 -20.23
N THR A 73 2.84 0.13 -21.52
CA THR A 73 2.44 1.41 -22.15
C THR A 73 1.00 1.82 -21.82
N SER A 74 0.67 3.10 -22.01
CA SER A 74 -0.72 3.56 -21.89
C SER A 74 -1.64 2.74 -22.81
N GLY A 75 -2.79 2.29 -22.28
CA GLY A 75 -3.72 1.41 -23.01
C GLY A 75 -3.30 -0.06 -23.10
N ALA A 76 -2.17 -0.49 -22.53
CA ALA A 76 -1.72 -1.89 -22.58
C ALA A 76 -2.57 -2.87 -21.74
N GLY A 77 -3.58 -2.37 -21.01
CA GLY A 77 -4.48 -3.19 -20.19
C GLY A 77 -4.08 -3.36 -18.73
N LYS A 78 -3.15 -2.54 -18.20
CA LYS A 78 -2.69 -2.60 -16.79
C LYS A 78 -3.84 -2.57 -15.79
N THR A 79 -4.66 -1.52 -15.83
CA THR A 79 -5.82 -1.34 -14.95
C THR A 79 -6.85 -2.46 -15.12
N GLY A 80 -7.06 -2.93 -16.37
CA GLY A 80 -7.97 -4.04 -16.67
C GLY A 80 -7.52 -5.40 -16.09
N LEU A 81 -6.22 -5.58 -15.87
CA LEU A 81 -5.67 -6.74 -15.16
C LEU A 81 -5.81 -6.60 -13.64
N VAL A 82 -5.56 -5.40 -13.10
CA VAL A 82 -5.48 -5.18 -11.65
C VAL A 82 -6.87 -5.08 -11.00
N GLN A 83 -7.85 -4.45 -11.65
CA GLN A 83 -9.20 -4.32 -11.09
C GLN A 83 -9.85 -5.68 -10.72
N PRO A 84 -9.79 -6.74 -11.57
CA PRO A 84 -10.29 -8.07 -11.18
C PRO A 84 -9.57 -8.68 -9.98
N ILE A 85 -8.28 -8.42 -9.80
CA ILE A 85 -7.52 -8.88 -8.63
C ILE A 85 -8.04 -8.17 -7.37
N LEU A 86 -8.24 -6.85 -7.44
CA LEU A 86 -8.84 -6.07 -6.35
C LEU A 86 -10.25 -6.55 -6.03
N ARG A 87 -11.06 -6.83 -7.06
CA ARG A 87 -12.40 -7.38 -6.90
C ARG A 87 -12.40 -8.71 -6.14
N SER A 88 -11.50 -9.62 -6.51
CA SER A 88 -11.32 -10.91 -5.80
C SER A 88 -10.95 -10.71 -4.32
N VAL A 89 -10.09 -9.72 -4.01
CA VAL A 89 -9.77 -9.36 -2.62
C VAL A 89 -11.02 -8.90 -1.87
N LEU A 90 -11.81 -7.99 -2.45
CA LEU A 90 -13.02 -7.45 -1.82
C LEU A 90 -14.12 -8.50 -1.65
N ASP A 91 -14.36 -9.34 -2.66
CA ASP A 91 -15.36 -10.41 -2.63
C ASP A 91 -15.03 -11.48 -1.58
N SER A 92 -13.74 -11.67 -1.26
CA SER A 92 -13.29 -12.54 -0.16
C SER A 92 -13.44 -11.90 1.23
N GLY A 93 -14.03 -10.70 1.33
CA GLY A 93 -14.16 -9.93 2.57
C GLY A 93 -12.91 -9.13 2.94
N GLY A 94 -11.95 -9.02 2.02
CA GLY A 94 -10.70 -8.27 2.21
C GLY A 94 -10.88 -6.75 2.15
N ILE A 95 -9.74 -6.06 2.24
CA ILE A 95 -9.64 -4.60 2.21
C ILE A 95 -8.68 -4.20 1.10
N ALA A 96 -8.98 -3.13 0.36
CA ALA A 96 -8.06 -2.59 -0.62
C ALA A 96 -8.01 -1.06 -0.67
N TRP A 97 -6.85 -0.56 -1.07
CA TRP A 97 -6.57 0.86 -1.32
C TRP A 97 -5.96 1.01 -2.70
N VAL A 98 -6.29 2.10 -3.40
CA VAL A 98 -5.65 2.47 -4.66
C VAL A 98 -5.22 3.93 -4.59
N PHE A 99 -3.94 4.17 -4.85
CA PHE A 99 -3.41 5.49 -5.18
C PHE A 99 -3.42 5.63 -6.70
N ASP A 100 -4.20 6.57 -7.20
CA ASP A 100 -4.46 6.79 -8.62
C ASP A 100 -4.05 8.22 -9.04
N MET A 101 -3.67 8.39 -10.29
CA MET A 101 -3.17 9.64 -10.89
C MET A 101 -3.91 10.02 -12.18
N GLY A 102 -5.05 9.37 -12.48
CA GLY A 102 -5.78 9.61 -13.72
C GLY A 102 -7.20 9.04 -13.78
N ASP A 103 -7.91 9.01 -12.65
CA ASP A 103 -9.30 8.54 -12.54
C ASP A 103 -9.60 7.11 -13.04
N GLY A 104 -8.57 6.29 -13.26
CA GLY A 104 -8.68 4.94 -13.81
C GLY A 104 -9.47 3.98 -12.93
N TYR A 105 -9.61 4.28 -11.63
CA TYR A 105 -10.34 3.43 -10.68
C TYR A 105 -11.66 4.01 -10.18
N LYS A 106 -12.07 5.21 -10.64
CA LYS A 106 -13.29 5.86 -10.15
C LYS A 106 -14.55 5.01 -10.36
N SER A 107 -14.81 4.59 -11.59
CA SER A 107 -15.98 3.76 -11.92
C SER A 107 -15.97 2.42 -11.21
N PHE A 108 -14.78 1.84 -11.01
CA PHE A 108 -14.63 0.59 -10.25
C PHE A 108 -14.96 0.80 -8.76
N CYS A 109 -14.49 1.91 -8.17
CA CYS A 109 -14.80 2.29 -6.80
C CYS A 109 -16.30 2.41 -6.55
N GLU A 110 -16.99 3.16 -7.41
CA GLU A 110 -18.44 3.33 -7.34
C GLU A 110 -19.17 1.98 -7.48
N ASN A 111 -18.74 1.13 -8.41
CA ASN A 111 -19.36 -0.17 -8.66
C ASN A 111 -19.26 -1.13 -7.46
N VAL A 112 -18.16 -1.11 -6.72
CA VAL A 112 -17.96 -1.99 -5.56
C VAL A 112 -18.44 -1.37 -4.24
N GLY A 113 -19.04 -0.16 -4.28
CA GLY A 113 -19.50 0.57 -3.11
C GLY A 113 -18.34 1.06 -2.23
N GLY A 114 -17.19 1.37 -2.84
CA GLY A 114 -16.04 1.96 -2.16
C GLY A 114 -16.15 3.47 -1.98
N THR A 115 -15.16 4.03 -1.29
CA THR A 115 -15.03 5.46 -1.06
C THR A 115 -13.99 6.04 -2.01
N TYR A 116 -14.42 6.89 -2.94
CA TYR A 116 -13.52 7.65 -3.80
C TYR A 116 -13.22 9.01 -3.17
N LEU A 117 -11.94 9.34 -3.04
CA LEU A 117 -11.46 10.57 -2.38
C LEU A 117 -10.56 11.36 -3.34
N ASP A 118 -10.94 12.61 -3.61
CA ASP A 118 -10.12 13.56 -4.36
C ASP A 118 -9.08 14.18 -3.42
N GLY A 119 -7.81 14.07 -3.80
CA GLY A 119 -6.65 14.59 -3.10
C GLY A 119 -6.77 16.05 -2.71
N LYS A 120 -7.46 16.90 -3.50
CA LYS A 120 -7.69 18.31 -3.20
C LYS A 120 -8.63 18.55 -2.03
N SER A 121 -9.49 17.59 -1.71
CA SER A 121 -10.52 17.68 -0.67
C SER A 121 -10.23 16.82 0.56
N LEU A 122 -9.08 16.13 0.57
CA LEU A 122 -8.70 15.24 1.66
C LEU A 122 -8.55 16.01 2.97
N LYS A 123 -9.15 15.46 4.00
CA LYS A 123 -9.08 15.96 5.37
C LYS A 123 -8.53 14.87 6.27
N PHE A 124 -7.55 15.24 7.08
CA PHE A 124 -6.85 14.39 8.01
C PHE A 124 -6.95 15.00 9.41
N ASN A 125 -6.89 14.11 10.40
CA ASN A 125 -6.58 14.45 11.76
C ASN A 125 -5.61 13.39 12.28
N PRO A 126 -4.38 13.76 12.70
CA PRO A 126 -3.40 12.79 13.20
C PRO A 126 -3.86 12.06 14.47
N PHE A 127 -4.87 12.59 15.19
CA PHE A 127 -5.47 11.97 16.36
C PHE A 127 -6.77 11.20 16.06
N ALA A 128 -7.16 11.10 14.78
CA ALA A 128 -8.32 10.30 14.39
C ALA A 128 -8.11 8.82 14.71
N ASN A 129 -9.17 8.15 15.16
CA ASN A 129 -9.21 6.71 15.40
C ASN A 129 -8.13 6.21 16.39
N ILE A 130 -7.66 7.07 17.30
CA ILE A 130 -6.70 6.68 18.34
C ILE A 130 -7.44 6.12 19.55
N SER A 131 -7.17 4.87 19.90
CA SER A 131 -7.73 4.22 21.10
C SER A 131 -6.84 4.37 22.33
N SER A 132 -5.52 4.38 22.14
CA SER A 132 -4.50 4.47 23.19
C SER A 132 -3.34 5.33 22.75
N ILE A 133 -3.09 6.43 23.46
CA ILE A 133 -1.96 7.33 23.19
C ILE A 133 -0.61 6.69 23.54
N ASN A 134 -0.58 5.75 24.47
CA ASN A 134 0.66 5.04 24.82
C ASN A 134 1.14 4.15 23.67
N GLU A 135 0.21 3.62 22.87
CA GLU A 135 0.52 2.80 21.71
C GLU A 135 0.75 3.64 20.45
N SER A 136 0.04 4.78 20.33
CA SER A 136 0.00 5.56 19.09
C SER A 136 0.79 6.86 19.13
N GLY A 137 1.20 7.33 20.30
CA GLY A 137 1.84 8.64 20.48
C GLY A 137 3.13 8.79 19.67
N GLU A 138 3.96 7.75 19.62
CA GLU A 138 5.17 7.74 18.79
C GLU A 138 4.85 7.82 17.30
N ARG A 139 3.79 7.14 16.85
CA ARG A 139 3.35 7.18 15.45
C ARG A 139 2.83 8.57 15.07
N ILE A 140 2.06 9.20 15.94
CA ILE A 140 1.58 10.58 15.75
C ILE A 140 2.76 11.55 15.73
N ARG A 141 3.70 11.42 16.67
CA ARG A 141 4.96 12.17 16.67
C ARG A 141 5.69 12.01 15.34
N ASP A 142 5.82 10.79 14.83
CA ASP A 142 6.54 10.54 13.58
C ASP A 142 5.83 11.14 12.38
N GLN A 143 4.50 11.09 12.35
CA GLN A 143 3.70 11.81 11.36
C GLN A 143 3.98 13.31 11.41
N LEU A 144 3.86 13.93 12.59
CA LEU A 144 4.09 15.38 12.75
C LEU A 144 5.54 15.78 12.45
N ALA A 145 6.52 14.95 12.81
CA ALA A 145 7.93 15.18 12.53
C ALA A 145 8.18 15.21 11.02
N VAL A 146 7.52 14.32 10.28
CA VAL A 146 7.58 14.29 8.82
C VAL A 146 6.86 15.48 8.19
N LEU A 147 5.71 15.91 8.72
CA LEU A 147 5.03 17.12 8.27
C LEU A 147 5.91 18.36 8.46
N ALA A 148 6.51 18.50 9.64
CA ALA A 148 7.38 19.62 9.99
C ALA A 148 8.68 19.62 9.17
N SER A 149 9.36 18.48 9.08
CA SER A 149 10.60 18.34 8.33
C SER A 149 10.61 17.02 7.55
N PRO A 150 10.09 17.04 6.31
CA PRO A 150 10.11 15.88 5.45
C PRO A 150 11.54 15.35 5.26
N ASN A 151 12.52 16.25 5.09
CA ASN A 151 13.92 15.88 4.85
C ASN A 151 14.67 15.35 6.10
N GLY A 152 13.99 15.21 7.24
CA GLY A 152 14.55 14.52 8.41
C GLY A 152 15.57 15.34 9.20
N THR A 153 15.46 16.67 9.22
CA THR A 153 16.41 17.54 9.94
C THR A 153 16.19 17.58 11.47
N LEU A 154 15.14 16.92 11.97
CA LEU A 154 14.80 16.89 13.40
C LEU A 154 15.65 15.85 14.13
N ASP A 155 16.32 16.28 15.20
CA ASP A 155 17.10 15.40 16.08
C ASP A 155 16.27 14.73 17.19
N GLU A 156 16.90 13.88 18.00
CA GLU A 156 16.26 13.15 19.09
C GLU A 156 15.55 14.07 20.11
N VAL A 157 16.10 15.26 20.35
CA VAL A 157 15.50 16.24 21.28
C VAL A 157 14.22 16.82 20.68
N HIS A 158 14.22 17.14 19.38
CA HIS A 158 12.99 17.54 18.69
C HIS A 158 11.91 16.45 18.79
N HIS A 159 12.28 15.19 18.55
CA HIS A 159 11.37 14.06 18.65
C HIS A 159 10.80 13.90 20.06
N SER A 160 11.61 14.05 21.10
CA SER A 160 11.17 13.98 22.50
C SER A 160 10.22 15.12 22.88
N LEU A 161 10.53 16.36 22.48
CA LEU A 161 9.67 17.52 22.72
C LEU A 161 8.34 17.41 21.98
N LEU A 162 8.37 16.98 20.73
CA LEU A 162 7.18 16.77 19.91
C LEU A 162 6.28 15.67 20.50
N LEU A 163 6.87 14.55 20.97
CA LEU A 163 6.12 13.49 21.63
C LEU A 163 5.41 14.00 22.89
N ARG A 164 6.10 14.82 23.68
CA ARG A 164 5.51 15.46 24.86
C ARG A 164 4.33 16.35 24.47
N GLY A 165 4.47 17.18 23.44
CA GLY A 165 3.38 18.01 22.92
C GLY A 165 2.17 17.19 22.45
N VAL A 166 2.42 16.06 21.77
CA VAL A 166 1.38 15.10 21.35
C VAL A 166 0.64 14.50 22.54
N GLN A 167 1.37 14.05 23.56
CA GLN A 167 0.78 13.46 24.77
C GLN A 167 -0.07 14.48 25.54
N GLU A 168 0.47 15.68 25.78
CA GLU A 168 -0.25 16.73 26.50
C GLU A 168 -1.49 17.24 25.72
N ALA A 169 -1.42 17.28 24.38
CA ALA A 169 -2.57 17.60 23.54
C ALA A 169 -3.66 16.52 23.63
N TRP A 170 -3.28 15.24 23.61
CA TRP A 170 -4.22 14.13 23.79
C TRP A 170 -4.85 14.09 25.17
N GLU A 171 -4.08 14.32 26.23
CA GLU A 171 -4.59 14.34 27.60
C GLU A 171 -5.68 15.40 27.79
N ALA A 172 -5.50 16.58 27.19
CA ALA A 172 -6.44 17.68 27.29
C ALA A 172 -7.67 17.54 26.37
N HIS A 173 -7.49 17.01 25.15
CA HIS A 173 -8.53 17.08 24.11
C HIS A 173 -9.04 15.72 23.62
N ARG A 174 -8.37 14.61 23.96
CA ARG A 174 -8.70 13.25 23.50
C ARG A 174 -8.87 13.19 21.98
N GLU A 175 -9.94 12.54 21.50
CA GLU A 175 -10.26 12.39 20.07
C GLU A 175 -10.42 13.73 19.31
N LYS A 176 -10.58 14.85 20.03
CA LYS A 176 -10.62 16.20 19.45
C LYS A 176 -9.25 16.88 19.40
N ALA A 177 -8.18 16.19 19.83
CA ALA A 177 -6.82 16.69 19.68
C ALA A 177 -6.50 16.87 18.19
N ARG A 178 -5.67 17.88 17.91
CA ARG A 178 -5.33 18.36 16.56
C ARG A 178 -3.95 18.98 16.57
N ILE A 179 -3.41 19.29 15.39
CA ILE A 179 -2.09 19.93 15.26
C ILE A 179 -2.07 21.27 16.00
N ASP A 180 -3.17 22.03 15.95
CA ASP A 180 -3.31 23.29 16.71
C ASP A 180 -3.02 23.10 18.20
N HIS A 181 -3.61 22.06 18.79
CA HIS A 181 -3.44 21.75 20.20
C HIS A 181 -1.99 21.35 20.53
N VAL A 182 -1.32 20.61 19.63
CA VAL A 182 0.09 20.26 19.79
C VAL A 182 0.96 21.52 19.77
N VAL A 183 0.76 22.40 18.78
CA VAL A 183 1.52 23.65 18.67
C VAL A 183 1.27 24.55 19.88
N GLN A 184 0.03 24.68 20.34
CA GLN A 184 -0.31 25.44 21.55
C GLN A 184 0.43 24.91 22.80
N LYS A 185 0.51 23.57 22.96
CA LYS A 185 1.25 22.96 24.07
C LYS A 185 2.75 23.18 23.94
N LEU A 186 3.32 23.05 22.75
CA LEU A 186 4.74 23.34 22.52
C LEU A 186 5.07 24.81 22.81
N THR A 187 4.20 25.75 22.44
CA THR A 187 4.36 27.17 22.79
C THR A 187 4.35 27.39 24.30
N THR A 188 3.44 26.72 25.03
CA THR A 188 3.40 26.80 26.49
C THR A 188 4.69 26.23 27.12
N ILE A 189 5.18 25.09 26.62
CA ILE A 189 6.45 24.50 27.09
C ILE A 189 7.62 25.44 26.81
N ARG A 190 7.60 26.11 25.66
CA ARG A 190 8.64 27.07 25.25
C ARG A 190 8.67 28.32 26.14
N GLU A 191 7.53 28.73 26.69
CA GLU A 191 7.40 29.90 27.57
C GLU A 191 7.62 29.58 29.06
N ASP A 192 7.72 28.30 29.42
CA ASP A 192 7.96 27.86 30.81
C ASP A 192 9.30 28.39 31.35
N ASP A 193 9.27 28.94 32.56
CA ASP A 193 10.44 29.46 33.28
C ASP A 193 11.60 28.44 33.33
N LYS A 194 11.30 27.15 33.35
CA LYS A 194 12.28 26.05 33.31
C LYS A 194 13.23 26.13 32.11
N TYR A 195 12.77 26.61 30.96
CA TYR A 195 13.53 26.61 29.72
C TYR A 195 14.06 27.99 29.30
N GLN A 196 13.75 29.06 30.04
CA GLN A 196 14.18 30.43 29.71
C GLN A 196 15.68 30.58 29.46
N ASN A 197 16.52 29.81 30.18
CA ASN A 197 17.98 29.84 30.04
C ASN A 197 18.54 28.64 29.25
N SER A 198 17.70 27.96 28.48
CA SER A 198 18.08 26.77 27.69
C SER A 198 17.86 27.02 26.19
N PRO A 199 18.70 27.86 25.54
CA PRO A 199 18.55 28.21 24.13
C PRO A 199 18.54 26.99 23.21
N GLY A 200 19.25 25.93 23.57
CA GLY A 200 19.22 24.67 22.83
C GLY A 200 17.84 24.00 22.80
N ILE A 201 17.02 24.14 23.84
CA ILE A 201 15.65 23.59 23.86
C ILE A 201 14.66 24.57 23.22
N THR A 202 14.74 25.85 23.57
CA THR A 202 13.81 26.86 23.07
C THR A 202 13.92 27.03 21.55
N ASN A 203 15.14 27.04 20.99
CA ASN A 203 15.31 27.14 19.54
C ASN A 203 14.69 25.94 18.80
N ARG A 204 14.82 24.72 19.34
CA ARG A 204 14.19 23.52 18.76
C ARG A 204 12.67 23.57 18.82
N LEU A 205 12.11 24.12 19.91
CA LEU A 205 10.67 24.36 20.02
C LEU A 205 10.22 25.40 18.99
N ASP A 206 10.94 26.52 18.87
CA ASP A 206 10.65 27.57 17.89
C ASP A 206 10.67 27.00 16.46
N GLU A 207 11.65 26.15 16.11
CA GLU A 207 11.72 25.45 14.83
C GLU A 207 10.50 24.54 14.57
N ILE A 208 10.10 23.71 15.53
CA ILE A 208 8.93 22.82 15.37
C ILE A 208 7.64 23.63 15.24
N ILE A 209 7.47 24.66 16.06
CA ILE A 209 6.28 25.53 16.07
C ILE A 209 6.14 26.22 14.71
N GLU A 210 7.23 26.79 14.18
CA GLU A 210 7.24 27.46 12.87
C GLU A 210 6.89 26.48 11.74
N LEU A 211 7.51 25.29 11.74
CA LEU A 211 7.31 24.30 10.70
C LEU A 211 5.89 23.69 10.72
N LEU A 212 5.37 23.37 11.91
CA LEU A 212 4.00 22.85 12.07
C LEU A 212 2.92 23.93 11.84
N GLY A 213 3.27 25.22 11.98
CA GLY A 213 2.37 26.34 11.74
C GLY A 213 1.68 26.29 10.37
N LYS A 214 2.34 25.73 9.34
CA LYS A 214 1.76 25.54 7.99
C LYS A 214 0.54 24.62 7.97
N TYR A 215 0.44 23.68 8.91
CA TYR A 215 -0.61 22.66 9.02
C TYR A 215 -1.61 22.97 10.14
N CYS A 216 -1.37 24.04 10.88
CA CYS A 216 -2.32 24.59 11.83
C CYS A 216 -3.53 25.21 11.09
N SER A 217 -4.65 25.44 11.76
CA SER A 217 -5.87 26.00 11.16
C SER A 217 -5.64 27.37 10.48
N TRP A 218 -4.64 28.13 10.93
CA TRP A 218 -4.21 29.40 10.34
C TRP A 218 -3.18 29.26 9.21
N GLY A 219 -2.66 28.06 8.99
CA GLY A 219 -1.65 27.76 7.98
C GLY A 219 -2.25 27.40 6.61
N ILE A 220 -1.40 27.45 5.58
CA ILE A 220 -1.79 27.19 4.18
C ILE A 220 -2.34 25.77 3.92
N TYR A 221 -2.02 24.81 4.80
CA TYR A 221 -2.47 23.42 4.73
C TYR A 221 -3.39 23.04 5.89
N GLY A 222 -3.86 24.01 6.68
CA GLY A 222 -4.73 23.77 7.84
C GLY A 222 -6.00 22.99 7.51
N GLU A 223 -6.65 23.32 6.38
CA GLU A 223 -7.86 22.61 5.93
C GLU A 223 -7.63 21.11 5.67
N TYR A 224 -6.39 20.71 5.33
CA TYR A 224 -6.05 19.32 5.05
C TYR A 224 -5.75 18.52 6.32
N PHE A 225 -5.11 19.08 7.34
CA PHE A 225 -4.55 18.28 8.46
C PHE A 225 -5.13 18.59 9.85
N ASN A 226 -6.13 19.48 9.91
CA ASN A 226 -6.68 20.01 11.15
C ASN A 226 -8.21 19.83 11.25
N SER A 227 -8.75 18.78 10.63
CA SER A 227 -10.21 18.57 10.53
C SER A 227 -10.78 17.88 11.77
N ASP A 228 -12.01 18.23 12.15
CA ASP A 228 -12.82 17.42 13.07
C ASP A 228 -13.50 16.22 12.37
N GLU A 229 -13.54 16.26 11.03
CA GLU A 229 -14.17 15.26 10.17
C GLU A 229 -13.11 14.75 9.18
N PRO A 230 -12.30 13.75 9.56
CA PRO A 230 -11.32 13.16 8.66
C PRO A 230 -12.01 12.37 7.55
N SER A 231 -11.49 12.44 6.32
CA SER A 231 -12.06 11.77 5.14
C SER A 231 -11.95 10.25 5.20
N LEU A 232 -10.97 9.73 5.95
CA LEU A 232 -10.66 8.32 6.04
C LEU A 232 -11.36 7.70 7.25
N THR A 233 -12.36 6.87 6.97
CA THR A 233 -13.11 6.16 8.00
C THR A 233 -12.64 4.71 8.14
N ASP A 234 -12.85 4.13 9.33
CA ASP A 234 -12.37 2.76 9.62
C ASP A 234 -13.21 1.68 8.91
N ASP A 235 -14.49 1.95 8.65
CA ASP A 235 -15.45 1.03 8.04
C ASP A 235 -15.25 0.82 6.53
N ALA A 236 -14.59 1.76 5.84
CA ALA A 236 -14.36 1.69 4.40
C ALA A 236 -13.46 0.49 4.02
N ARG A 237 -13.98 -0.47 3.26
CA ARG A 237 -13.22 -1.64 2.78
C ARG A 237 -12.49 -1.41 1.45
N PHE A 238 -12.95 -0.45 0.66
CA PHE A 238 -12.29 -0.05 -0.57
C PHE A 238 -12.17 1.47 -0.62
N ILE A 239 -10.95 1.96 -0.81
CA ILE A 239 -10.68 3.40 -0.92
C ILE A 239 -9.85 3.65 -2.17
N VAL A 240 -10.28 4.59 -2.99
CA VAL A 240 -9.49 5.12 -4.11
C VAL A 240 -9.12 6.57 -3.79
N LEU A 241 -7.84 6.87 -3.90
CA LEU A 241 -7.22 8.16 -3.62
C LEU A 241 -6.70 8.73 -4.93
N GLU A 242 -7.39 9.71 -5.49
CA GLU A 242 -6.94 10.45 -6.67
C GLU A 242 -5.97 11.54 -6.20
N LEU A 243 -4.71 11.48 -6.65
CA LEU A 243 -3.66 12.41 -6.21
C LEU A 243 -3.14 13.29 -7.34
N GLY A 244 -3.64 13.14 -8.56
CA GLY A 244 -3.28 13.96 -9.71
C GLY A 244 -3.53 15.44 -9.45
N GLY A 245 -4.60 15.75 -8.71
CA GLY A 245 -4.93 17.11 -8.29
C GLY A 245 -3.89 17.82 -7.40
N LEU A 246 -2.90 17.11 -6.86
CA LEU A 246 -1.86 17.62 -5.96
C LEU A 246 -0.46 17.68 -6.60
N GLN A 247 -0.31 17.29 -7.87
CA GLN A 247 1.00 17.25 -8.55
C GLN A 247 1.74 18.59 -8.54
N ASP A 248 1.01 19.70 -8.67
CA ASP A 248 1.57 21.05 -8.65
C ASP A 248 1.92 21.56 -7.24
N LYS A 249 1.65 20.77 -6.19
CA LYS A 249 1.90 21.09 -4.78
C LYS A 249 2.74 20.00 -4.12
N PRO A 250 4.03 19.86 -4.47
CA PRO A 250 4.86 18.74 -4.06
C PRO A 250 4.99 18.59 -2.53
N ASP A 251 5.13 19.69 -1.78
CA ASP A 251 5.21 19.63 -0.32
C ASP A 251 3.93 19.09 0.32
N LEU A 252 2.76 19.53 -0.18
CA LEU A 252 1.46 19.04 0.28
C LEU A 252 1.28 17.57 -0.09
N LEU A 253 1.65 17.20 -1.32
CA LEU A 253 1.55 15.83 -1.80
C LEU A 253 2.39 14.87 -0.93
N VAL A 254 3.61 15.26 -0.55
CA VAL A 254 4.43 14.49 0.39
C VAL A 254 3.70 14.31 1.73
N ALA A 255 3.19 15.40 2.30
CA ALA A 255 2.48 15.39 3.58
C ALA A 255 1.22 14.48 3.55
N VAL A 256 0.45 14.56 2.47
CA VAL A 256 -0.75 13.73 2.22
C VAL A 256 -0.34 12.26 2.07
N MET A 257 0.66 11.96 1.25
CA MET A 257 1.16 10.60 1.03
C MET A 257 1.61 9.93 2.33
N PHE A 258 2.37 10.64 3.17
CA PHE A 258 2.78 10.10 4.46
C PHE A 258 1.61 9.82 5.39
N SER A 259 0.64 10.73 5.44
CA SER A 259 -0.55 10.54 6.27
C SER A 259 -1.36 9.32 5.81
N LEU A 260 -1.46 9.10 4.50
CA LEU A 260 -2.11 7.92 3.92
C LEU A 260 -1.33 6.63 4.21
N ILE A 261 -0.01 6.67 4.10
CA ILE A 261 0.89 5.58 4.44
C ILE A 261 0.68 5.12 5.89
N ILE A 262 0.68 6.06 6.84
CA ILE A 262 0.50 5.78 8.28
C ILE A 262 -0.90 5.22 8.56
N TYR A 263 -1.92 5.80 7.92
CA TYR A 263 -3.29 5.28 8.01
C TYR A 263 -3.40 3.84 7.50
N ILE A 264 -2.82 3.54 6.33
CA ILE A 264 -2.85 2.19 5.75
C ILE A 264 -2.10 1.22 6.65
N GLU A 265 -0.94 1.60 7.19
CA GLU A 265 -0.18 0.75 8.10
C GLU A 265 -0.97 0.42 9.38
N ASP A 266 -1.56 1.43 10.02
CA ASP A 266 -2.38 1.23 11.22
C ASP A 266 -3.59 0.33 10.91
N LYS A 267 -4.29 0.58 9.80
CA LYS A 267 -5.42 -0.24 9.37
C LYS A 267 -4.99 -1.68 9.05
N MET A 268 -3.83 -1.88 8.43
CA MET A 268 -3.24 -3.21 8.20
C MET A 268 -2.89 -3.93 9.51
N TYR A 269 -2.43 -3.20 10.52
CA TYR A 269 -2.08 -3.75 11.84
C TYR A 269 -3.32 -4.16 12.65
N ARG A 270 -4.35 -3.31 12.69
CA ARG A 270 -5.57 -3.52 13.48
C ARG A 270 -6.54 -4.52 12.85
N THR A 271 -6.52 -4.66 11.53
CA THR A 271 -7.40 -5.60 10.81
C THR A 271 -6.91 -7.05 10.98
N PRO A 272 -7.81 -8.04 11.18
CA PRO A 272 -7.43 -9.45 11.32
C PRO A 272 -6.48 -9.94 10.22
N ARG A 273 -5.40 -10.63 10.62
CA ARG A 273 -4.40 -11.18 9.68
C ARG A 273 -4.96 -12.24 8.72
N SER A 274 -6.15 -12.77 8.99
CA SER A 274 -6.85 -13.68 8.09
C SER A 274 -7.41 -12.99 6.84
N LEU A 275 -7.69 -11.68 6.88
CA LEU A 275 -8.24 -10.95 5.74
C LEU A 275 -7.16 -10.58 4.72
N LYS A 276 -7.45 -10.73 3.43
CA LYS A 276 -6.60 -10.24 2.33
C LYS A 276 -6.59 -8.71 2.33
N LYS A 277 -5.41 -8.09 2.14
CA LYS A 277 -5.24 -6.63 2.18
C LYS A 277 -4.39 -6.16 1.00
N CYS A 278 -4.91 -5.33 0.11
CA CYS A 278 -4.18 -4.95 -1.09
C CYS A 278 -4.02 -3.43 -1.22
N CYS A 279 -2.79 -2.96 -1.36
CA CYS A 279 -2.51 -1.55 -1.64
C CYS A 279 -1.93 -1.42 -3.05
N THR A 280 -2.65 -0.74 -3.93
CA THR A 280 -2.24 -0.51 -5.33
C THR A 280 -1.72 0.91 -5.48
N ILE A 281 -0.59 1.07 -6.17
CA ILE A 281 0.04 2.34 -6.49
C ILE A 281 0.14 2.42 -8.01
N ASP A 282 -0.75 3.20 -8.65
CA ASP A 282 -0.79 3.37 -10.10
C ASP A 282 -0.14 4.69 -10.51
N GLU A 283 1.04 4.62 -11.13
CA GLU A 283 1.90 5.77 -11.49
C GLU A 283 2.31 6.69 -10.32
N GLY A 284 1.78 6.46 -9.11
CA GLY A 284 2.10 7.21 -7.90
C GLY A 284 3.50 6.95 -7.35
N TRP A 285 4.23 5.94 -7.85
CA TRP A 285 5.59 5.65 -7.39
C TRP A 285 6.59 6.76 -7.78
N LYS A 286 6.31 7.52 -8.86
CA LYS A 286 7.12 8.70 -9.24
C LYS A 286 7.07 9.78 -8.15
N LEU A 287 5.94 9.84 -7.44
CA LEU A 287 5.75 10.66 -6.25
C LEU A 287 6.37 10.03 -4.99
N LEU A 288 7.03 8.88 -5.09
CA LEU A 288 7.78 8.27 -3.99
C LEU A 288 9.29 8.48 -4.19
N ASN A 289 9.70 9.04 -5.34
CA ASN A 289 11.08 9.46 -5.62
C ASN A 289 11.43 10.83 -5.01
N PHE A 290 10.68 11.30 -4.02
CA PHE A 290 11.13 12.44 -3.23
C PHE A 290 12.45 12.05 -2.58
N LYS A 291 13.43 12.96 -2.54
CA LYS A 291 14.72 12.83 -1.82
C LYS A 291 14.56 12.72 -0.29
N ASN A 292 13.40 12.23 0.13
CA ASN A 292 13.01 12.03 1.49
C ASN A 292 13.28 10.56 1.84
N GLU A 293 14.44 10.33 2.45
CA GLU A 293 14.88 9.00 2.87
C GLU A 293 13.82 8.27 3.73
N LYS A 294 13.01 9.01 4.49
CA LYS A 294 11.95 8.41 5.34
C LYS A 294 10.81 7.80 4.51
N VAL A 295 10.38 8.43 3.40
CA VAL A 295 9.37 7.83 2.49
C VAL A 295 9.91 6.55 1.87
N GLY A 296 11.13 6.62 1.34
CA GLY A 296 11.76 5.50 0.65
C GLY A 296 11.94 4.29 1.56
N GLN A 297 12.47 4.51 2.78
CA GLN A 297 12.62 3.47 3.80
C GLN A 297 11.27 2.88 4.24
N PHE A 298 10.24 3.72 4.37
CA PHE A 298 8.91 3.25 4.70
C PHE A 298 8.38 2.27 3.64
N ILE A 299 8.46 2.64 2.36
CA ILE A 299 7.98 1.79 1.27
C ILE A 299 8.77 0.50 1.22
N GLU A 300 10.10 0.57 1.28
CA GLU A 300 10.96 -0.62 1.28
C GLU A 300 10.61 -1.58 2.44
N THR A 301 10.40 -1.03 3.64
CA THR A 301 10.00 -1.79 4.82
C THR A 301 8.61 -2.41 4.63
N GLY A 302 7.66 -1.65 4.09
CA GLY A 302 6.33 -2.11 3.75
C GLY A 302 6.38 -3.32 2.80
N TYR A 303 7.08 -3.21 1.67
CA TYR A 303 7.22 -4.29 0.69
C TYR A 303 7.79 -5.59 1.29
N ARG A 304 8.71 -5.47 2.25
CA ARG A 304 9.32 -6.64 2.93
C ARG A 304 8.43 -7.26 4.00
N THR A 305 7.62 -6.45 4.69
CA THR A 305 6.90 -6.89 5.89
C THR A 305 5.41 -7.18 5.64
N VAL A 306 4.79 -6.60 4.61
CA VAL A 306 3.34 -6.66 4.34
C VAL A 306 2.77 -8.09 4.32
N ARG A 307 3.55 -9.07 3.84
CA ARG A 307 3.14 -10.48 3.81
C ARG A 307 2.76 -11.04 5.18
N ARG A 308 3.35 -10.52 6.27
CA ARG A 308 3.03 -10.93 7.67
C ARG A 308 1.60 -10.57 8.07
N HIS A 309 0.99 -9.62 7.36
CA HIS A 309 -0.39 -9.16 7.56
C HIS A 309 -1.36 -9.73 6.52
N ARG A 310 -0.93 -10.76 5.75
CA ARG A 310 -1.64 -11.29 4.58
C ARG A 310 -2.00 -10.16 3.61
N GLY A 311 -1.06 -9.23 3.43
CA GLY A 311 -1.21 -8.11 2.52
C GLY A 311 -0.26 -8.17 1.33
N ALA A 312 -0.58 -7.37 0.34
CA ALA A 312 0.13 -7.22 -0.92
C ALA A 312 0.22 -5.75 -1.33
N PHE A 313 1.35 -5.37 -1.89
CA PHE A 313 1.46 -4.17 -2.69
C PHE A 313 1.44 -4.50 -4.18
N ILE A 314 0.70 -3.71 -4.97
CA ILE A 314 0.71 -3.75 -6.43
C ILE A 314 1.25 -2.41 -6.92
N THR A 315 2.44 -2.36 -7.55
CA THR A 315 2.91 -1.13 -8.22
C THR A 315 2.74 -1.26 -9.71
N ILE A 316 2.24 -0.20 -10.32
CA ILE A 316 1.98 -0.11 -11.75
C ILE A 316 2.81 1.06 -12.31
N SER A 317 3.55 0.81 -13.38
CA SER A 317 4.28 1.83 -14.14
C SER A 317 4.11 1.66 -15.65
N GLN A 318 4.37 2.72 -16.43
CA GLN A 318 4.32 2.63 -17.88
C GLN A 318 5.53 1.91 -18.45
N ASN A 319 6.72 2.28 -18.00
CA ASN A 319 7.97 1.77 -18.51
C ASN A 319 8.58 0.77 -17.54
N ILE A 320 9.36 -0.18 -18.04
CA ILE A 320 10.09 -1.13 -17.19
C ILE A 320 11.31 -0.47 -16.52
N LYS A 321 11.96 0.47 -17.22
CA LYS A 321 13.13 1.23 -16.73
C LYS A 321 12.83 2.01 -15.46
N ASP A 322 11.60 2.48 -15.31
CA ASP A 322 11.07 3.11 -14.11
C ASP A 322 11.34 2.32 -12.81
N PHE A 323 11.39 0.98 -12.89
CA PHE A 323 11.62 0.10 -11.76
C PHE A 323 13.09 -0.22 -11.48
N ASP A 324 13.92 -0.29 -12.52
CA ASP A 324 15.22 -0.99 -12.44
C ASP A 324 16.38 -0.21 -13.11
N ALA A 325 16.14 1.01 -13.59
CA ALA A 325 17.21 1.88 -14.08
C ALA A 325 18.15 2.31 -12.94
N ASP A 326 19.38 2.71 -13.29
CA ASP A 326 20.38 3.13 -12.31
C ASP A 326 19.89 4.31 -11.46
N ASP A 327 19.16 5.25 -12.07
CA ASP A 327 18.55 6.42 -11.45
C ASP A 327 17.14 6.17 -10.87
N ALA A 328 16.62 4.93 -10.98
CA ALA A 328 15.35 4.59 -10.36
C ALA A 328 15.42 4.71 -8.83
N SER A 329 14.33 5.20 -8.24
CA SER A 329 14.22 5.40 -6.80
C SER A 329 14.42 4.09 -6.01
N GLY A 330 14.92 4.19 -4.78
CA GLY A 330 15.03 3.02 -3.88
C GLY A 330 13.66 2.33 -3.68
N ALA A 331 12.58 3.10 -3.64
CA ALA A 331 11.22 2.59 -3.56
C ALA A 331 10.81 1.77 -4.81
N ALA A 332 11.15 2.24 -6.01
CA ALA A 332 10.85 1.55 -7.26
C ALA A 332 11.65 0.23 -7.36
N LYS A 333 12.95 0.27 -7.06
CA LYS A 333 13.81 -0.93 -6.99
C LYS A 333 13.29 -1.91 -5.95
N ALA A 334 12.85 -1.42 -4.78
CA ALA A 334 12.24 -2.26 -3.75
C ALA A 334 10.91 -2.87 -4.20
N ALA A 335 10.06 -2.10 -4.90
CA ALA A 335 8.80 -2.60 -5.43
C ALA A 335 9.02 -3.74 -6.43
N TRP A 336 9.98 -3.60 -7.34
CA TRP A 336 10.32 -4.64 -8.32
C TRP A 336 11.01 -5.86 -7.68
N GLY A 337 12.07 -5.60 -6.89
CA GLY A 337 12.88 -6.64 -6.27
C GLY A 337 12.10 -7.49 -5.25
N ASN A 338 11.18 -6.88 -4.51
CA ASN A 338 10.35 -7.56 -3.51
C ASN A 338 8.97 -8.00 -4.06
N SER A 339 8.72 -7.91 -5.36
CA SER A 339 7.50 -8.47 -5.98
C SER A 339 7.74 -9.89 -6.49
N ALA A 340 7.02 -10.86 -5.90
CA ALA A 340 7.01 -12.24 -6.37
C ALA A 340 6.33 -12.34 -7.75
N PHE A 341 5.29 -11.55 -7.97
CA PHE A 341 4.62 -11.46 -9.26
C PHE A 341 5.16 -10.30 -10.08
N LYS A 342 5.47 -10.56 -11.35
CA LYS A 342 5.88 -9.54 -12.31
C LYS A 342 5.07 -9.73 -13.57
N VAL A 343 4.32 -8.69 -13.95
CA VAL A 343 3.52 -8.70 -15.17
C VAL A 343 4.05 -7.63 -16.10
N ILE A 344 4.55 -8.08 -17.25
CA ILE A 344 5.11 -7.21 -18.30
C ILE A 344 4.14 -7.26 -19.47
N LEU A 345 3.36 -6.19 -19.62
CA LEU A 345 2.49 -5.98 -20.78
C LEU A 345 3.27 -5.26 -21.89
N LYS A 346 2.57 -4.93 -22.99
CA LYS A 346 3.16 -4.25 -24.15
C LYS A 346 4.00 -3.04 -23.72
N GLN A 347 5.29 -3.09 -24.03
CA GLN A 347 6.25 -2.01 -23.82
C GLN A 347 6.51 -1.25 -25.12
N ASP A 348 7.04 -0.03 -24.99
CA ASP A 348 7.59 0.70 -26.14
C ASP A 348 8.97 0.12 -26.48
N ALA A 349 9.24 -0.09 -27.77
CA ALA A 349 10.51 -0.63 -28.22
C ALA A 349 11.69 0.31 -27.95
N SER A 350 11.43 1.64 -27.86
CA SER A 350 12.44 2.64 -27.51
C SER A 350 12.84 2.63 -26.03
N GLU A 351 12.04 1.98 -25.18
CA GLU A 351 12.26 1.88 -23.74
C GLU A 351 13.09 0.65 -23.36
N PHE A 352 13.57 -0.13 -24.34
CA PHE A 352 14.56 -1.20 -24.13
C PHE A 352 15.98 -0.73 -24.46
#